data_AF-A0A7C7USG9-F1
#
_entry.id   AF-A0A7C7USG9-F1
#
_cell.length_a   1.000
_cell.length_b   1.000
_cell.length_c   1.000
_cell.angle_alpha   90.00
_cell.angle_beta   90.00
_cell.angle_gamma   90.00
#
_symmetry.space_group_name_H-M   'P 1'
#
loop_
_entity.id
_entity.type
_entity.pdbx_description
1 polymer ?
#
loop_
_entity_poly.entity_id
_entity_poly.type
_entity_poly.pdbx_seq_one_letter_code
_entity_poly.pdbx_strand_id
1 'polypeptide(L)'
;MDTGQLCRVPEQARHTAGHRPDLRTGYFVHAVVHGSQRAADPYPAGEAVGPPLLPADHPHPHHRAWSGGRPGPVGFLRQPRLAQSFYHQILHLPKLNINYTVPGLILFYLWHYFPYTALTTLATLEGLDRSIEEAASVTGANGWQVLRHIVLPLIAPGILAGSVLTFMAAFGSFSIPLVTGGNYRPLSVAIYTQIESFTPARWSMGSAMSVVMAILQVTFLSIYMRVLRRPIT
;
A
#
# COMPACT_ATOMS: atom_id res chain seq x y z
N MET A 1 -44.07 52.25 10.39
CA MET A 1 -44.75 52.81 9.20
C MET A 1 -43.87 52.44 8.01
N ASP A 2 -43.81 51.16 7.64
CA ASP A 2 -44.82 50.40 6.88
C ASP A 2 -44.90 50.87 5.42
N THR A 3 -44.50 50.03 4.47
CA THR A 3 -45.34 49.41 3.42
C THR A 3 -44.46 48.94 2.25
N GLY A 4 -44.67 47.73 1.76
CA GLY A 4 -43.90 47.11 0.67
C GLY A 4 -44.20 47.58 -0.75
N GLN A 5 -43.33 47.16 -1.67
CA GLN A 5 -43.55 47.12 -3.13
C GLN A 5 -42.56 46.08 -3.71
N LEU A 6 -43.00 44.85 -3.98
CA LEU A 6 -43.70 44.36 -5.17
C LEU A 6 -42.77 43.91 -6.30
N CYS A 7 -42.78 42.59 -6.45
CA CYS A 7 -42.58 41.79 -7.65
C CYS A 7 -42.58 42.52 -9.00
N ARG A 8 -41.52 42.28 -9.79
CA ARG A 8 -41.63 42.15 -11.24
C ARG A 8 -40.82 40.95 -11.70
N VAL A 9 -41.54 39.87 -11.99
CA VAL A 9 -41.11 38.78 -12.87
C VAL A 9 -41.49 39.21 -14.29
N PRO A 10 -40.57 39.22 -15.26
CA PRO A 10 -40.96 39.33 -16.65
C PRO A 10 -41.42 37.98 -17.18
N GLU A 11 -42.68 37.98 -17.57
CA GLU A 11 -43.46 36.98 -18.28
C GLU A 11 -43.13 37.04 -19.78
N GLN A 12 -42.33 36.10 -20.27
CA GLN A 12 -42.08 35.74 -21.69
C GLN A 12 -40.91 34.73 -21.66
N ALA A 13 -41.06 33.42 -21.86
CA ALA A 13 -41.72 32.76 -22.96
C ALA A 13 -42.12 31.33 -22.55
N ARG A 14 -43.43 31.07 -22.53
CA ARG A 14 -44.00 29.75 -22.82
C ARG A 14 -44.00 29.56 -24.34
N HIS A 15 -44.10 28.31 -24.80
CA HIS A 15 -43.90 27.77 -26.17
C HIS A 15 -42.45 27.32 -26.36
N THR A 16 -42.08 26.04 -26.29
CA THR A 16 -42.67 24.82 -26.86
C THR A 16 -42.20 23.60 -26.03
N ALA A 17 -43.10 22.85 -25.38
CA ALA A 17 -43.61 21.56 -25.86
C ALA A 17 -42.55 20.56 -26.39
N GLY A 18 -42.18 19.61 -25.54
CA GLY A 18 -42.24 18.18 -25.87
C GLY A 18 -41.01 17.50 -26.50
N HIS A 19 -40.16 16.89 -25.66
CA HIS A 19 -39.72 15.50 -25.86
C HIS A 19 -38.92 15.01 -24.65
N ARG A 20 -39.41 13.97 -23.97
CA ARG A 20 -38.50 12.99 -23.34
C ARG A 20 -38.40 11.81 -24.31
N PRO A 21 -37.21 11.26 -24.49
CA PRO A 21 -37.03 9.95 -23.92
C PRO A 21 -35.70 9.79 -23.17
N ASP A 22 -35.80 8.92 -22.18
CA ASP A 22 -34.80 8.35 -21.31
C ASP A 22 -33.79 7.52 -22.11
N LEU A 23 -32.48 7.72 -21.91
CA LEU A 23 -31.42 6.75 -22.23
C LEU A 23 -30.20 6.99 -21.33
N ARG A 24 -30.25 6.26 -20.22
CA ARG A 24 -29.13 5.66 -19.47
C ARG A 24 -27.79 5.50 -20.23
N THR A 25 -26.73 5.66 -19.43
CA THR A 25 -25.42 4.98 -19.52
C THR A 25 -24.34 5.61 -20.40
N GLY A 26 -23.45 6.35 -19.75
CA GLY A 26 -22.12 6.70 -20.25
C GLY A 26 -21.66 7.99 -19.59
N TYR A 27 -20.46 8.02 -19.01
CA TYR A 27 -19.83 9.19 -18.38
C TYR A 27 -20.23 9.50 -16.93
N PHE A 28 -20.09 8.51 -16.04
CA PHE A 28 -19.92 8.75 -14.60
C PHE A 28 -18.59 8.15 -14.09
N VAL A 29 -17.49 8.39 -14.81
CA VAL A 29 -16.12 8.23 -14.27
C VAL A 29 -15.21 9.28 -14.91
N HIS A 30 -15.51 10.56 -14.71
CA HIS A 30 -14.58 11.67 -15.01
C HIS A 30 -14.92 12.88 -14.11
N ALA A 31 -15.14 12.64 -12.82
CA ALA A 31 -15.51 13.68 -11.86
C ALA A 31 -14.85 13.47 -10.49
N VAL A 32 -13.52 13.27 -10.46
CA VAL A 32 -12.70 13.41 -9.24
C VAL A 32 -11.40 14.16 -9.56
N VAL A 33 -11.47 15.20 -10.41
CA VAL A 33 -10.35 16.14 -10.66
C VAL A 33 -10.84 17.60 -10.72
N HIS A 34 -12.00 17.92 -10.15
CA HIS A 34 -12.43 19.32 -10.01
C HIS A 34 -13.12 19.54 -8.67
N GLY A 35 -12.30 19.74 -7.64
CA GLY A 35 -12.73 20.07 -6.29
C GLY A 35 -11.78 21.06 -5.63
N SER A 36 -11.53 22.21 -6.25
CA SER A 36 -10.97 23.41 -5.60
C SER A 36 -11.06 24.65 -6.51
N GLN A 37 -12.28 25.12 -6.75
CA GLN A 37 -12.53 26.44 -7.34
C GLN A 37 -13.74 27.02 -6.61
N ARG A 38 -13.50 27.69 -5.48
CA ARG A 38 -14.46 28.64 -4.89
C ARG A 38 -13.70 29.93 -4.53
N ALA A 39 -14.27 31.03 -5.02
CA ALA A 39 -14.07 32.42 -4.63
C ALA A 39 -12.69 33.05 -4.91
N ALA A 40 -12.52 33.55 -6.13
CA ALA A 40 -11.63 34.68 -6.41
C ALA A 40 -12.48 35.95 -6.45
N ASP A 41 -12.29 36.84 -5.47
CA ASP A 41 -12.77 38.23 -5.53
C ASP A 41 -11.90 39.04 -6.51
N PRO A 42 -12.44 40.07 -7.18
CA PRO A 42 -11.70 40.89 -8.13
C PRO A 42 -10.95 42.02 -7.39
N TYR A 43 -9.62 42.00 -7.42
CA TYR A 43 -8.80 43.15 -7.01
C TYR A 43 -8.72 44.16 -8.17
N PRO A 44 -8.95 45.46 -7.96
CA PRO A 44 -8.91 46.45 -9.02
C PRO A 44 -7.46 46.76 -9.43
N ALA A 45 -7.28 47.06 -10.71
CA ALA A 45 -6.02 47.51 -11.28
C ALA A 45 -5.63 48.90 -10.73
N GLY A 46 -4.45 49.01 -10.12
CA GLY A 46 -3.86 50.27 -9.66
C GLY A 46 -2.40 50.09 -9.24
N GLU A 47 -1.51 50.82 -9.92
CA GLU A 47 -0.10 51.12 -9.58
C GLU A 47 0.94 49.98 -9.49
N ALA A 48 1.80 49.95 -10.51
CA ALA A 48 3.09 49.27 -10.48
C ALA A 48 4.04 50.00 -9.52
N VAL A 49 4.16 49.51 -8.29
CA VAL A 49 5.25 49.87 -7.37
C VAL A 49 6.31 48.76 -7.44
N GLY A 50 7.50 49.11 -7.95
CA GLY A 50 8.63 48.19 -7.99
C GLY A 50 9.06 47.73 -6.58
N PRO A 51 9.77 46.59 -6.46
CA PRO A 51 10.19 46.08 -5.16
C PRO A 51 11.10 47.09 -4.43
N PRO A 52 10.97 47.25 -3.10
CA PRO A 52 11.82 48.15 -2.35
C PRO A 52 13.27 47.68 -2.40
N LEU A 53 14.17 48.57 -2.83
CA LEU A 53 15.61 48.38 -2.68
C LEU A 53 15.94 48.39 -1.18
N LEU A 54 16.15 47.21 -0.61
CA LEU A 54 16.66 47.07 0.77
C LEU A 54 18.09 47.62 0.84
N PRO A 55 18.40 48.50 1.81
CA PRO A 55 19.77 48.94 2.04
C PRO A 55 20.61 47.78 2.58
N ALA A 56 21.67 47.45 1.86
CA ALA A 56 22.73 46.58 2.34
C ALA A 56 23.47 47.31 3.45
N ASP A 57 23.24 46.94 4.71
CA ASP A 57 24.22 47.04 5.82
C ASP A 57 23.58 46.59 7.15
N HIS A 58 23.47 45.27 7.34
CA HIS A 58 23.28 44.68 8.67
C HIS A 58 24.29 43.53 8.83
N PRO A 59 25.26 43.60 9.76
CA PRO A 59 26.16 42.48 10.00
C PRO A 59 25.37 41.32 10.64
N HIS A 60 25.27 40.20 9.92
CA HIS A 60 24.68 38.98 10.43
C HIS A 60 25.46 38.48 11.65
N PRO A 61 24.81 38.23 12.80
CA PRO A 61 25.48 37.67 13.96
C PRO A 61 25.96 36.26 13.62
N HIS A 62 27.27 36.06 13.78
CA HIS A 62 27.97 34.80 13.63
C HIS A 62 27.16 33.61 14.16
N HIS A 63 26.65 32.77 13.25
CA HIS A 63 26.23 31.42 13.56
C HIS A 63 27.48 30.62 13.93
N ARG A 64 27.93 30.79 15.18
CA ARG A 64 28.97 29.97 15.79
C ARG A 64 28.55 28.52 15.63
N ALA A 65 29.37 27.80 14.88
CA ALA A 65 29.35 26.36 14.76
C ALA A 65 29.18 25.73 16.14
N TRP A 66 28.03 25.06 16.35
CA TRP A 66 27.79 24.25 17.54
C TRP A 66 28.46 22.88 17.33
N SER A 67 29.79 22.87 17.23
CA SER A 67 30.61 21.67 17.27
C SER A 67 30.97 21.38 18.73
N GLY A 68 30.18 20.58 19.44
CA GLY A 68 30.54 20.15 20.79
C GLY A 68 29.43 19.66 21.71
N GLY A 69 28.18 19.56 21.26
CA GLY A 69 27.08 18.99 22.06
C GLY A 69 26.90 17.50 21.77
N ARG A 70 26.99 16.65 22.80
CA ARG A 70 26.59 15.23 22.73
C ARG A 70 25.24 15.10 21.99
N PRO A 71 25.11 14.21 20.99
CA PRO A 71 23.85 14.09 20.27
C PRO A 71 22.73 13.68 21.23
N GLY A 72 21.73 14.54 21.37
CA GLY A 72 20.51 14.22 22.10
C GLY A 72 19.76 13.06 21.44
N PRO A 73 18.89 12.34 22.18
CA PRO A 73 18.24 11.09 21.75
C PRO A 73 17.42 11.23 20.46
N VAL A 74 17.03 12.45 20.09
CA VAL A 74 16.18 12.73 18.92
C VAL A 74 16.96 12.81 17.59
N GLY A 75 18.29 13.01 17.64
CA GLY A 75 19.14 13.05 16.44
C GLY A 75 19.43 11.68 15.82
N PHE A 76 19.11 10.60 16.54
CA PHE A 76 19.34 9.21 16.15
C PHE A 76 18.44 8.74 15.01
N LEU A 77 17.25 9.35 14.87
CA LEU A 77 16.25 8.97 13.88
C LEU A 77 16.60 9.37 12.44
N ARG A 78 17.66 10.17 12.24
CA ARG A 78 18.07 10.67 10.93
C ARG A 78 19.16 9.83 10.24
N GLN A 79 19.74 8.84 10.92
CA GLN A 79 20.91 8.09 10.43
C GLN A 79 20.75 6.56 10.65
N PRO A 80 20.30 5.79 9.64
CA PRO A 80 20.14 4.32 9.76
C PRO A 80 21.47 3.57 9.99
N ARG A 81 22.61 4.23 9.76
CA ARG A 81 23.97 3.67 10.00
C ARG A 81 24.38 3.67 11.48
N LEU A 82 23.88 4.60 12.30
CA LEU A 82 24.19 4.63 13.74
C LEU A 82 23.34 3.66 14.55
N ALA A 83 22.14 3.35 14.08
CA ALA A 83 21.34 2.28 14.68
C ALA A 83 22.11 0.96 14.68
N GLN A 84 22.76 0.63 13.56
CA GLN A 84 23.55 -0.59 13.43
C GLN A 84 24.74 -0.66 14.40
N SER A 85 25.43 0.46 14.68
CA SER A 85 26.55 0.45 15.64
C SER A 85 26.09 0.27 17.09
N PHE A 86 24.92 0.80 17.45
CA PHE A 86 24.36 0.65 18.81
C PHE A 86 23.91 -0.78 19.11
N TYR A 87 23.37 -1.50 18.11
CA TYR A 87 22.95 -2.90 18.29
C TYR A 87 24.14 -3.83 18.60
N HIS A 88 25.31 -3.60 18.01
CA HIS A 88 26.51 -4.41 18.27
C HIS A 88 27.17 -4.16 19.65
N GLN A 89 26.94 -2.98 20.23
CA GLN A 89 27.55 -2.61 21.52
C GLN A 89 26.78 -3.20 22.71
N ILE A 90 25.48 -3.45 22.57
CA ILE A 90 24.59 -3.89 23.67
C ILE A 90 24.32 -5.40 23.62
N LEU A 91 24.16 -5.96 22.42
CA LEU A 91 24.00 -7.40 22.23
C LEU A 91 25.28 -7.94 21.57
N HIS A 92 26.05 -8.73 22.31
CA HIS A 92 27.21 -9.49 21.81
C HIS A 92 26.77 -10.62 20.85
N LEU A 93 25.89 -10.31 19.90
CA LEU A 93 25.50 -11.23 18.84
C LEU A 93 26.57 -11.17 17.73
N PRO A 94 26.99 -12.33 17.21
CA PRO A 94 27.87 -12.37 16.04
C PRO A 94 27.24 -11.53 14.92
N LYS A 95 28.07 -10.94 14.04
CA LYS A 95 27.62 -10.17 12.87
C LYS A 95 26.73 -11.05 11.98
N LEU A 96 25.45 -11.11 12.32
CA LEU A 96 24.40 -11.69 11.51
C LEU A 96 24.22 -10.71 10.35
N ASN A 97 24.98 -10.94 9.29
CA ASN A 97 24.87 -10.26 8.01
C ASN A 97 23.54 -10.64 7.33
N ILE A 98 22.41 -10.37 8.00
CA ILE A 98 21.04 -10.60 7.51
C ILE A 98 20.74 -9.59 6.39
N ASN A 99 21.36 -8.41 6.47
CA ASN A 99 21.32 -7.44 5.39
C ASN A 99 22.07 -8.02 4.18
N TYR A 100 21.48 -7.95 2.98
CA TYR A 100 22.08 -8.36 1.71
C TYR A 100 22.24 -9.88 1.48
N THR A 101 21.65 -10.74 2.33
CA THR A 101 21.72 -12.22 2.18
C THR A 101 20.35 -12.86 1.92
N VAL A 102 20.35 -14.01 1.23
CA VAL A 102 19.11 -14.78 0.92
C VAL A 102 18.34 -15.19 2.18
N PRO A 103 18.98 -15.69 3.26
CA PRO A 103 18.26 -16.06 4.48
C PRO A 103 17.59 -14.85 5.15
N GLY A 104 18.24 -13.69 5.10
CA GLY A 104 17.64 -12.47 5.62
C GLY A 104 16.43 -12.01 4.81
N LEU A 105 16.53 -12.07 3.48
CA LEU A 105 15.40 -11.81 2.59
C LEU A 105 14.21 -12.73 2.93
N ILE A 106 14.45 -14.04 3.04
CA ILE A 106 13.42 -15.03 3.40
C ILE A 106 12.79 -14.70 4.76
N LEU A 107 13.60 -14.35 5.77
CA LEU A 107 13.10 -13.98 7.10
C LEU A 107 12.20 -12.74 7.06
N PHE A 108 12.57 -11.71 6.28
CA PHE A 108 11.72 -10.53 6.09
C PHE A 108 10.40 -10.86 5.39
N TYR A 109 10.43 -11.69 4.34
CA TYR A 109 9.22 -12.16 3.68
C TYR A 109 8.34 -12.96 4.65
N LEU A 110 8.92 -13.90 5.40
CA LEU A 110 8.17 -14.67 6.40
C LEU A 110 7.53 -13.75 7.43
N TRP A 111 8.30 -12.86 8.05
CA TRP A 111 7.77 -11.94 9.05
C TRP A 111 6.66 -11.04 8.51
N HIS A 112 6.84 -10.50 7.31
CA HIS A 112 5.88 -9.56 6.71
C HIS A 112 4.60 -10.26 6.23
N TYR A 113 4.71 -11.46 5.67
CA TYR A 113 3.56 -12.15 5.06
C TYR A 113 2.92 -13.23 5.95
N PHE A 114 3.56 -13.62 7.04
CA PHE A 114 2.98 -14.51 8.06
C PHE A 114 1.55 -14.14 8.48
N PRO A 115 1.22 -12.86 8.81
CA PRO A 115 -0.13 -12.52 9.25
C PRO A 115 -1.20 -12.79 8.19
N TYR A 116 -0.88 -12.72 6.89
CA TYR A 116 -1.85 -12.94 5.82
C TYR A 116 -2.35 -14.39 5.81
N THR A 117 -1.42 -15.35 5.85
CA THR A 117 -1.78 -16.78 5.93
C THR A 117 -2.40 -17.13 7.28
N ALA A 118 -1.94 -16.51 8.37
CA ALA A 118 -2.49 -16.76 9.70
C ALA A 118 -3.96 -16.33 9.79
N LEU A 119 -4.31 -15.15 9.26
CA LEU A 119 -5.68 -14.63 9.27
C LEU A 119 -6.65 -15.53 8.51
N THR A 120 -6.28 -16.00 7.32
CA THR A 120 -7.15 -16.92 6.55
C THR A 120 -7.30 -18.28 7.23
N THR A 121 -6.23 -18.76 7.87
CA THR A 121 -6.26 -20.04 8.59
C THR A 121 -7.14 -19.95 9.84
N LEU A 122 -7.03 -18.85 10.59
CA LEU A 122 -7.90 -18.55 11.74
C LEU A 122 -9.36 -18.46 11.31
N ALA A 123 -9.66 -17.76 10.22
CA ALA A 123 -11.03 -17.66 9.70
C ALA A 123 -11.64 -19.03 9.36
N THR A 124 -10.84 -19.97 8.83
CA THR A 124 -11.32 -21.34 8.60
C THR A 124 -11.44 -22.17 9.88
N LEU A 125 -10.61 -21.91 10.88
CA LEU A 125 -10.68 -22.60 12.16
C LEU A 125 -11.91 -22.16 12.98
N GLU A 126 -12.25 -20.86 12.94
CA GLU A 126 -13.46 -20.31 13.59
C GLU A 126 -14.76 -20.88 13.00
N GLY A 127 -14.73 -21.31 11.73
CA GLY A 127 -15.87 -21.98 11.09
C GLY A 127 -16.02 -23.46 11.45
N LEU A 128 -15.08 -24.05 12.19
CA LEU A 128 -15.10 -25.46 12.56
C LEU A 128 -16.03 -25.70 13.77
N ASP A 129 -16.93 -26.67 13.66
CA ASP A 129 -17.77 -27.07 14.79
C ASP A 129 -16.96 -27.86 15.82
N ARG A 130 -17.05 -27.41 17.08
CA ARG A 130 -16.39 -28.04 18.23
C ARG A 130 -16.88 -29.47 18.48
N SER A 131 -18.09 -29.81 18.01
CA SER A 131 -18.65 -31.16 18.13
C SER A 131 -17.75 -32.24 17.51
N ILE A 132 -16.99 -31.91 16.46
CA ILE A 132 -16.08 -32.83 15.77
C ILE A 132 -14.89 -33.20 16.67
N GLU A 133 -14.36 -32.23 17.41
CA GLU A 133 -13.25 -32.45 18.36
C GLU A 133 -13.72 -33.23 19.59
N GLU A 134 -14.92 -32.91 20.09
CA GLU A 134 -15.54 -33.63 21.21
C GLU A 134 -15.81 -35.10 20.88
N ALA A 135 -16.35 -35.39 19.69
CA ALA A 135 -16.56 -36.78 19.23
C ALA A 135 -15.24 -37.59 19.14
N ALA A 136 -14.16 -36.94 18.69
CA ALA A 136 -12.85 -37.58 18.63
C ALA A 136 -12.29 -37.87 20.03
N SER A 137 -12.50 -36.96 20.98
CA SER A 137 -12.10 -37.16 22.38
C SER A 137 -12.84 -38.32 23.05
N VAL A 138 -14.14 -38.49 22.78
CA VAL A 138 -14.96 -39.61 23.29
C VAL A 138 -14.46 -40.96 22.75
N THR A 139 -13.90 -40.96 21.54
CA THR A 139 -13.32 -42.16 20.90
C THR A 139 -11.91 -42.49 21.42
N GLY A 140 -11.38 -41.71 22.39
CA GLY A 140 -10.06 -41.93 22.98
C GLY A 140 -8.89 -41.41 22.13
N ALA A 141 -9.15 -40.53 21.15
CA ALA A 141 -8.08 -39.91 20.37
C ALA A 141 -7.26 -38.92 21.23
N ASN A 142 -5.94 -39.00 21.13
CA ASN A 142 -5.03 -38.03 21.76
C ASN A 142 -5.04 -36.69 20.98
N GLY A 143 -4.77 -35.56 21.64
CA GLY A 143 -4.82 -34.22 21.03
C GLY A 143 -3.95 -34.07 19.76
N TRP A 144 -2.79 -34.74 19.71
CA TRP A 144 -1.97 -34.77 18.49
C TRP A 144 -2.61 -35.54 17.33
N GLN A 145 -3.37 -36.60 17.64
CA GLN A 145 -4.11 -37.36 16.62
C GLN A 145 -5.27 -36.53 16.07
N VAL A 146 -6.01 -35.84 16.95
CA VAL A 146 -7.09 -34.91 16.57
C VAL A 146 -6.55 -33.79 15.68
N LEU A 147 -5.46 -33.14 16.07
CA LEU A 147 -4.84 -32.08 15.28
C LEU A 147 -4.47 -32.57 13.87
N ARG A 148 -3.75 -33.69 13.76
CA ARG A 148 -3.19 -34.15 12.48
C ARG A 148 -4.23 -34.81 11.56
N HIS A 149 -5.16 -35.60 12.10
CA HIS A 149 -6.10 -36.40 11.30
C HIS A 149 -7.45 -35.71 11.09
N ILE A 150 -7.80 -34.73 11.92
CA ILE A 150 -9.11 -34.07 11.87
C ILE A 150 -8.91 -32.59 11.55
N VAL A 151 -8.26 -31.83 12.44
CA VAL A 151 -8.17 -30.37 12.28
C VAL A 151 -7.37 -29.99 11.03
N LEU A 152 -6.17 -30.55 10.84
CA LEU A 152 -5.28 -30.23 9.72
C LEU A 152 -5.91 -30.42 8.33
N PRO A 153 -6.55 -31.57 8.00
CA PRO A 153 -7.23 -31.71 6.71
C PRO A 153 -8.46 -30.80 6.57
N LEU A 154 -9.16 -30.49 7.66
CA LEU A 154 -10.32 -29.59 7.60
C LEU A 154 -9.92 -28.13 7.38
N ILE A 155 -8.80 -27.67 7.95
CA ILE A 155 -8.27 -26.31 7.72
C ILE A 155 -7.36 -26.22 6.47
N ALA A 156 -6.98 -27.34 5.86
CA ALA A 156 -6.17 -27.38 4.64
C ALA A 156 -6.66 -26.43 3.52
N PRO A 157 -7.96 -26.35 3.17
CA PRO A 157 -8.44 -25.37 2.19
C PRO A 157 -8.21 -23.92 2.62
N GLY A 158 -8.27 -23.61 3.92
CA GLY A 158 -7.98 -22.29 4.48
C GLY A 158 -6.52 -21.90 4.42
N ILE A 159 -5.63 -22.84 4.77
CA ILE A 159 -4.18 -22.66 4.61
C ILE A 159 -3.84 -22.46 3.13
N LEU A 160 -4.43 -23.25 2.25
CA LEU A 160 -4.26 -23.12 0.80
C LEU A 160 -4.71 -21.74 0.30
N ALA A 161 -5.88 -21.26 0.72
CA ALA A 161 -6.36 -19.92 0.37
C ALA A 161 -5.42 -18.81 0.85
N GLY A 162 -4.93 -18.91 2.09
CA GLY A 162 -3.93 -18.01 2.66
C GLY A 162 -2.61 -18.00 1.89
N SER A 163 -2.13 -19.19 1.52
CA SER A 163 -0.88 -19.33 0.79
C SER A 163 -0.91 -18.62 -0.56
N VAL A 164 -2.06 -18.62 -1.25
CA VAL A 164 -2.22 -17.92 -2.53
C VAL A 164 -2.20 -16.42 -2.34
N LEU A 165 -2.92 -15.92 -1.34
CA LEU A 165 -2.93 -14.50 -1.01
C LEU A 165 -1.51 -14.00 -0.70
N THR A 166 -0.81 -14.73 0.17
CA THR A 166 0.58 -14.46 0.54
C THR A 166 1.50 -14.52 -0.67
N PHE A 167 1.34 -15.52 -1.56
CA PHE A 167 2.14 -15.65 -2.77
C PHE A 167 1.94 -14.44 -3.70
N MET A 168 0.70 -14.05 -3.96
CA MET A 168 0.39 -12.89 -4.82
C MET A 168 0.99 -11.60 -4.24
N ALA A 169 0.83 -11.38 -2.93
CA ALA A 169 1.36 -10.20 -2.26
C ALA A 169 2.89 -10.18 -2.22
N ALA A 170 3.54 -11.34 -2.02
CA ALA A 170 4.99 -11.47 -2.02
C ALA A 170 5.58 -11.31 -3.43
N PHE A 171 4.94 -11.88 -4.45
CA PHE A 171 5.43 -11.83 -5.84
C PHE A 171 5.40 -10.41 -6.41
N GLY A 172 4.39 -9.60 -6.03
CA GLY A 172 4.30 -8.19 -6.39
C GLY A 172 5.19 -7.25 -5.56
N SER A 173 5.84 -7.76 -4.50
CA SER A 173 6.61 -6.93 -3.58
C SER A 173 7.95 -6.50 -4.19
N PHE A 174 8.16 -5.19 -4.29
CA PHE A 174 9.46 -4.62 -4.66
C PHE A 174 10.14 -3.93 -3.48
N SER A 175 9.41 -3.55 -2.42
CA SER A 175 9.94 -2.78 -1.29
C SER A 175 10.94 -3.58 -0.45
N ILE A 176 10.60 -4.83 -0.10
CA ILE A 176 11.47 -5.72 0.67
C ILE A 176 12.82 -5.96 -0.03
N PRO A 177 12.86 -6.44 -1.30
CA PRO A 177 14.12 -6.69 -1.99
C PRO A 177 14.92 -5.41 -2.27
N LEU A 178 14.24 -4.27 -2.47
CA LEU A 178 14.90 -2.98 -2.66
C LEU A 178 15.65 -2.52 -1.40
N VAL A 179 15.06 -2.73 -0.21
CA VAL A 179 15.68 -2.35 1.08
C VAL A 179 16.73 -3.36 1.53
N THR A 180 16.52 -4.65 1.30
CA THR A 180 17.51 -5.69 1.66
C THR A 180 18.73 -5.69 0.72
N GLY A 181 18.61 -5.09 -0.48
CA GLY A 181 19.71 -4.48 -1.24
C GLY A 181 20.78 -5.42 -1.82
N GLY A 182 20.59 -6.74 -1.82
CA GLY A 182 21.57 -7.69 -2.38
C GLY A 182 21.66 -7.68 -3.92
N ASN A 183 22.43 -8.62 -4.48
CA ASN A 183 22.54 -8.81 -5.94
C ASN A 183 21.26 -9.38 -6.61
N TYR A 184 20.16 -9.50 -5.87
CA TYR A 184 18.92 -10.10 -6.33
C TYR A 184 17.96 -9.02 -6.81
N ARG A 185 17.62 -9.06 -8.09
CA ARG A 185 16.68 -8.13 -8.71
C ARG A 185 15.46 -8.91 -9.18
N PRO A 186 14.45 -9.10 -8.32
CA PRO A 186 13.21 -9.73 -8.76
C PRO A 186 12.52 -8.86 -9.81
N LEU A 187 11.60 -9.47 -10.56
CA LEU A 187 10.88 -8.81 -11.65
C LEU A 187 10.18 -7.50 -11.18
N SER A 188 9.64 -7.52 -9.96
CA SER A 188 9.01 -6.36 -9.30
C SER A 188 9.98 -5.17 -9.16
N VAL A 189 11.23 -5.41 -8.76
CA VAL A 189 12.28 -4.38 -8.68
C VAL A 189 12.74 -3.96 -10.07
N ALA A 190 12.83 -4.89 -11.02
CA ALA A 190 13.20 -4.56 -12.39
C ALA A 190 12.22 -3.54 -13.00
N ILE A 191 10.92 -3.74 -12.81
CA ILE A 191 9.86 -2.80 -13.23
C ILE A 191 10.09 -1.41 -12.60
N TYR A 192 10.29 -1.35 -11.28
CA TYR A 192 10.53 -0.11 -10.56
C TYR A 192 11.76 0.64 -11.12
N THR A 193 12.86 -0.07 -11.37
CA THR A 193 14.09 0.55 -11.90
C THR A 193 13.94 1.10 -13.32
N GLN A 194 13.02 0.58 -14.15
CA GLN A 194 12.80 1.13 -15.50
C GLN A 194 12.18 2.53 -15.47
N ILE A 195 11.43 2.84 -14.41
CA ILE A 195 10.73 4.11 -14.24
C ILE A 195 11.62 5.12 -13.51
N GLU A 196 12.27 4.70 -12.43
CA GLU A 196 13.00 5.63 -11.56
C GLU A 196 14.47 5.83 -11.93
N SER A 197 15.14 4.82 -12.51
CA SER A 197 16.60 4.88 -12.72
C SER A 197 17.02 5.44 -14.09
N PHE A 198 16.08 5.66 -15.01
CA PHE A 198 16.37 6.14 -16.36
C PHE A 198 15.76 7.54 -16.59
N THR A 199 16.53 8.45 -17.19
CA THR A 199 16.06 9.78 -17.61
C THR A 199 16.35 9.97 -19.10
N PRO A 200 15.32 10.04 -19.97
CA PRO A 200 13.88 9.98 -19.67
C PRO A 200 13.42 8.56 -19.26
N ALA A 201 12.40 8.50 -18.40
CA ALA A 201 11.84 7.25 -17.89
C ALA A 201 11.26 6.38 -19.01
N ARG A 202 11.52 5.07 -18.96
CA ARG A 202 11.12 4.11 -20.00
C ARG A 202 9.77 3.47 -19.69
N TRP A 203 8.72 4.29 -19.70
CA TRP A 203 7.34 3.88 -19.37
C TRP A 203 6.85 2.68 -20.20
N SER A 204 7.14 2.67 -21.50
CA SER A 204 6.74 1.57 -22.40
C SER A 204 7.30 0.21 -22.00
N MET A 205 8.57 0.17 -21.60
CA MET A 205 9.23 -1.07 -21.16
C MET A 205 8.74 -1.50 -19.77
N GLY A 206 8.54 -0.55 -18.85
CA GLY A 206 7.94 -0.80 -17.54
C GLY A 206 6.55 -1.43 -17.65
N SER A 207 5.68 -0.84 -18.48
CA SER A 207 4.32 -1.36 -18.71
C SER A 207 4.33 -2.78 -19.31
N ALA A 208 5.21 -3.07 -20.27
CA ALA A 208 5.32 -4.41 -20.84
C ALA A 208 5.71 -5.46 -19.78
N MET A 209 6.68 -5.14 -18.91
CA MET A 209 7.09 -6.02 -17.82
C MET A 209 5.97 -6.21 -16.77
N SER A 210 5.22 -5.14 -16.45
CA SER A 210 4.06 -5.23 -15.55
C SER A 210 2.97 -6.15 -16.09
N VAL A 211 2.69 -6.09 -17.40
CA VAL A 211 1.72 -6.99 -18.05
C VAL A 211 2.17 -8.44 -17.95
N VAL A 212 3.45 -8.74 -18.21
CA VAL A 212 4.00 -10.10 -18.05
C VAL A 212 3.86 -10.57 -16.60
N MET A 213 4.19 -9.72 -15.62
CA MET A 213 4.05 -10.05 -14.20
C MET A 213 2.58 -10.30 -13.81
N ALA A 214 1.65 -9.53 -14.35
CA ALA A 214 0.22 -9.70 -14.12
C ALA A 214 -0.28 -11.02 -14.74
N ILE A 215 0.14 -11.36 -15.96
CA ILE A 215 -0.21 -12.63 -16.62
C ILE A 215 0.29 -13.82 -15.78
N LEU A 216 1.51 -13.76 -15.26
CA LEU A 216 2.05 -14.82 -14.39
C LEU A 216 1.21 -15.01 -13.13
N GLN A 217 0.82 -13.93 -12.45
CA GLN A 217 -0.03 -13.99 -11.26
C GLN A 217 -1.43 -14.50 -11.57
N VAL A 218 -2.05 -14.03 -12.66
CA VAL A 218 -3.37 -14.51 -13.10
C VAL A 218 -3.31 -15.98 -13.48
N THR A 219 -2.24 -16.43 -14.13
CA THR A 219 -2.05 -17.84 -14.48
C THR A 219 -1.93 -18.70 -13.23
N PHE A 220 -1.13 -18.27 -12.24
CA PHE A 220 -1.01 -18.96 -10.96
C PHE A 220 -2.36 -19.06 -10.24
N LEU A 221 -3.09 -17.95 -10.12
CA LEU A 221 -4.42 -17.92 -9.51
C LEU A 221 -5.42 -18.80 -10.28
N SER A 222 -5.35 -18.80 -11.62
CA SER A 222 -6.22 -19.62 -12.47
C SER A 222 -5.96 -21.12 -12.27
N ILE A 223 -4.68 -21.51 -12.16
CA ILE A 223 -4.29 -22.89 -11.84
C ILE A 223 -4.83 -23.26 -10.46
N TYR A 224 -4.63 -22.41 -9.46
CA TYR A 224 -5.13 -22.64 -8.12
C TYR A 224 -6.65 -22.84 -8.10
N MET A 225 -7.40 -21.94 -8.72
CA MET A 225 -8.86 -22.04 -8.82
C MET A 225 -9.31 -23.30 -9.56
N ARG A 226 -8.55 -23.76 -10.56
CA ARG A 226 -8.85 -25.04 -11.24
C ARG A 226 -8.58 -26.26 -10.38
N VAL A 227 -7.55 -26.23 -9.52
CA VAL A 227 -7.25 -27.34 -8.60
C VAL A 227 -8.31 -27.41 -7.50
N LEU A 228 -8.69 -26.28 -6.90
CA LEU A 228 -9.69 -26.23 -5.83
C LEU A 228 -11.11 -26.58 -6.30
N ARG A 229 -11.43 -26.29 -7.57
CA ARG A 229 -12.72 -26.65 -8.19
C ARG A 229 -12.91 -28.14 -8.42
N ARG A 230 -11.90 -28.98 -8.21
CA ARG A 230 -12.10 -30.43 -8.26
C ARG A 230 -12.81 -30.86 -6.98
N PRO A 231 -14.07 -31.34 -7.06
CA PRO A 231 -14.78 -31.78 -5.87
C PRO A 231 -13.98 -32.91 -5.22
N ILE A 232 -13.54 -32.69 -3.99
CA ILE A 232 -12.98 -33.71 -3.12
C ILE A 232 -14.17 -34.63 -2.82
N THR A 233 -14.27 -35.72 -3.58
CA THR A 233 -15.29 -36.76 -3.44
C THR A 233 -14.72 -37.89 -2.61
#